data_AF-A0A0E3SJJ8-F1
#
_entry.id   AF-A0A0E3SJJ8-F1
#
_cell.length_a   1.000
_cell.length_b   1.000
_cell.length_c   1.000
_cell.angle_alpha   90.00
_cell.angle_beta   90.00
_cell.angle_gamma   90.00
#
_symmetry.space_group_name_H-M   'P 1'
#
loop_
_entity.id
_entity.type
_entity.pdbx_description
1 polymer ?
#
loop_
_entity_poly.entity_id
_entity_poly.type
_entity_poly.pdbx_seq_one_letter_code
_entity_poly.pdbx_strand_id
1 'polypeptide(L)'
;MCFAYTALHALKEGYEVYGLIDAAGDSTPDAHKYGVKRMLQAGVIPITTELLVSEWMHNWNNPKAGELIKEIYSKYGAMVGFK
;
A
#
# COMPACT_ATOMS: atom_id res chain seq x y z
N MET A 1 -1.62 11.84 8.82
CA MET A 1 -1.39 13.18 8.25
C MET A 1 0.04 13.33 7.69
N CYS A 2 1.06 12.68 8.29
CA CYS A 2 2.42 12.62 7.72
C CYS A 2 2.49 11.89 6.36
N PHE A 3 1.75 10.78 6.21
CA PHE A 3 1.71 9.97 4.97
C PHE A 3 1.37 10.81 3.73
N ALA A 4 0.28 11.59 3.80
CA ALA A 4 -0.15 12.45 2.70
C ALA A 4 0.84 13.59 2.42
N TYR A 5 1.49 14.17 3.44
CA TYR A 5 2.46 15.24 3.21
C TYR A 5 3.72 14.73 2.52
N THR A 6 4.26 13.60 2.95
CA THR A 6 5.43 12.98 2.31
C THR A 6 5.13 12.64 0.84
N ALA A 7 3.97 12.05 0.55
CA ALA A 7 3.60 11.69 -0.81
C ALA A 7 3.50 12.91 -1.74
N LEU A 8 2.88 14.00 -1.27
CA LEU A 8 2.73 15.23 -2.06
C LEU A 8 4.06 15.95 -2.30
N HIS A 9 4.97 15.92 -1.34
CA HIS A 9 6.32 16.48 -1.53
C HIS A 9 7.11 15.67 -2.55
N ALA A 10 7.08 14.34 -2.47
CA ALA A 10 7.76 13.47 -3.43
C ALA A 10 7.22 13.67 -4.85
N LEU A 11 5.88 13.80 -5.02
CA LEU A 11 5.30 14.15 -6.32
C LEU A 11 5.82 15.49 -6.86
N LYS A 12 5.93 16.51 -5.99
CA LYS A 12 6.47 17.83 -6.38
C LYS A 12 7.95 17.76 -6.81
N GLU A 13 8.71 16.85 -6.21
CA GLU A 13 10.10 16.60 -6.57
C GLU A 13 10.25 15.74 -7.84
N GLY A 14 9.14 15.29 -8.44
CA GLY A 14 9.12 14.55 -9.70
C GLY A 14 9.24 13.04 -9.54
N TYR A 15 9.07 12.51 -8.33
CA TYR A 15 9.01 11.06 -8.12
C TYR A 15 7.66 10.48 -8.57
N GLU A 16 7.71 9.24 -9.04
CA GLU A 16 6.52 8.40 -9.14
C GLU A 16 6.20 7.84 -7.74
N VAL A 17 4.99 8.10 -7.25
CA VAL A 17 4.63 7.79 -5.86
C VAL A 17 3.53 6.74 -5.83
N TYR A 18 3.86 5.58 -5.25
CA TYR A 18 2.93 4.51 -4.93
C TYR A 18 2.57 4.58 -3.44
N GLY A 19 1.30 4.79 -3.13
CA GLY A 19 0.79 4.90 -1.77
C GLY A 19 0.20 3.59 -1.28
N LEU A 20 0.85 2.96 -0.29
CA LEU A 20 0.40 1.71 0.34
C LEU A 20 -0.76 1.99 1.32
N ILE A 21 -2.00 2.06 0.80
CA ILE A 21 -3.15 2.63 1.51
C ILE A 21 -3.65 1.77 2.67
N ASP A 22 -3.45 0.45 2.62
CA ASP A 22 -3.85 -0.50 3.65
C ASP A 22 -2.82 -0.63 4.79
N ALA A 23 -1.67 0.05 4.68
CA ALA A 23 -0.62 0.11 5.67
C ALA A 23 -0.50 1.49 6.35
N ALA A 24 -1.42 2.42 6.06
CA ALA A 24 -1.42 3.77 6.61
C ALA A 24 -2.64 4.02 7.52
N GLY A 25 -2.41 4.71 8.64
CA GLY A 25 -3.46 5.11 9.58
C GLY A 25 -3.52 6.63 9.78
N ASP A 26 -4.69 7.12 10.16
CA ASP A 26 -4.92 8.52 10.54
C ASP A 26 -5.72 8.61 11.84
N SER A 27 -5.79 9.82 12.42
CA SER A 27 -6.45 10.07 13.70
C SER A 27 -7.95 9.76 13.68
N THR A 28 -8.60 9.84 12.51
CA THR A 28 -10.00 9.47 12.33
C THR A 28 -10.21 8.77 10.98
N PRO A 29 -11.28 7.96 10.84
CA PRO A 29 -11.63 7.34 9.56
C PRO A 29 -11.87 8.36 8.44
N ASP A 30 -12.50 9.50 8.76
CA ASP A 30 -12.72 10.57 7.78
C ASP A 30 -11.41 11.24 7.37
N ALA A 31 -10.49 11.50 8.32
CA ALA A 31 -9.18 12.03 8.00
C ALA A 31 -8.42 11.10 7.05
N HIS A 32 -8.47 9.78 7.29
CA HIS A 32 -7.90 8.78 6.40
C HIS A 32 -8.53 8.82 5.00
N LYS A 33 -9.86 8.72 4.95
CA LYS A 33 -10.64 8.69 3.71
C LYS A 33 -10.39 9.90 2.83
N TYR A 34 -10.45 11.11 3.40
CA TYR A 34 -10.25 12.34 2.62
C TYR A 34 -8.77 12.61 2.34
N GLY A 35 -7.86 12.18 3.22
CA GLY A 35 -6.41 12.21 2.98
C GLY A 35 -6.02 11.37 1.77
N VAL A 36 -6.48 10.12 1.71
CA VAL A 36 -6.25 9.23 0.55
C VAL A 36 -6.86 9.81 -0.71
N LYS A 37 -8.11 10.29 -0.68
CA LYS A 37 -8.74 10.91 -1.86
C LYS A 37 -7.94 12.08 -2.41
N ARG A 38 -7.40 12.94 -1.54
CA ARG A 38 -6.54 14.06 -1.95
C ARG A 38 -5.26 13.59 -2.63
N MET A 39 -4.60 12.56 -2.09
CA MET A 39 -3.40 11.98 -2.71
C MET A 39 -3.69 11.44 -4.11
N LEU A 40 -4.79 10.71 -4.29
CA LEU A 40 -5.21 10.19 -5.59
C LEU A 40 -5.42 11.33 -6.60
N GLN A 41 -6.11 12.40 -6.20
CA GLN A 41 -6.31 13.59 -7.04
C GLN A 41 -5.00 14.27 -7.43
N ALA A 42 -3.97 14.18 -6.60
CA ALA A 42 -2.65 14.76 -6.86
C ALA A 42 -1.77 13.87 -7.77
N GLY A 43 -2.18 12.64 -8.06
CA GLY A 43 -1.44 11.71 -8.92
C GLY A 43 -0.67 10.60 -8.18
N VAL A 44 -0.92 10.39 -6.88
CA VAL A 44 -0.40 9.21 -6.18
C VAL A 44 -1.12 7.95 -6.69
N ILE A 45 -0.37 6.91 -7.03
CA ILE A 45 -0.90 5.62 -7.47
C ILE A 45 -1.24 4.78 -6.22
N PRO A 46 -2.50 4.38 -6.00
CA PRO A 46 -2.85 3.54 -4.86
C PRO A 46 -2.38 2.10 -5.07
N ILE A 47 -1.84 1.50 -4.01
CA ILE A 47 -1.51 0.07 -3.98
C ILE A 47 -1.83 -0.51 -2.59
N THR A 48 -2.01 -1.83 -2.52
CA THR A 48 -2.20 -2.59 -1.27
C THR A 48 -1.02 -3.51 -1.00
N THR A 49 -0.89 -3.96 0.24
CA THR A 49 0.15 -4.90 0.65
C THR A 49 0.08 -6.20 -0.17
N GLU A 50 -1.13 -6.67 -0.46
CA GLU A 50 -1.37 -7.82 -1.34
C GLU A 50 -0.71 -7.66 -2.71
N LEU A 51 -1.06 -6.54 -3.37
CA LEU A 51 -0.66 -6.25 -4.73
C LEU A 51 0.84 -5.98 -4.81
N LEU A 52 1.39 -5.19 -3.88
CA LEU A 52 2.81 -4.88 -3.82
C LEU A 52 3.67 -6.14 -3.73
N VAL A 53 3.32 -7.05 -2.80
CA VAL A 53 4.09 -8.28 -2.63
C VAL A 53 3.92 -9.20 -3.83
N SER A 54 2.72 -9.26 -4.41
CA SER A 54 2.47 -10.05 -5.62
C SER A 54 3.26 -9.51 -6.83
N GLU A 55 3.34 -8.19 -6.99
CA GLU A 55 4.13 -7.53 -8.03
C GLU A 55 5.62 -7.85 -7.88
N TRP A 56 6.16 -7.74 -6.67
CA TRP A 56 7.58 -8.05 -6.39
C TRP A 56 7.91 -9.53 -6.51
N MET A 57 6.96 -10.40 -6.12
CA MET A 57 7.12 -11.85 -6.23
C MET A 57 7.11 -12.31 -7.70
N HIS A 58 6.46 -11.53 -8.59
CA HIS A 58 6.20 -11.76 -10.02
C HIS A 58 5.37 -13.00 -10.37
N ASN A 59 5.62 -14.15 -9.73
CA ASN A 59 4.90 -15.39 -9.97
C ASN A 59 4.88 -16.30 -8.73
N TRP A 60 3.90 -17.21 -8.67
CA TRP A 60 3.73 -18.15 -7.56
C TRP A 60 4.71 -19.33 -7.55
N ASN A 61 5.52 -19.49 -8.60
CA ASN A 61 6.63 -20.44 -8.61
C ASN A 61 7.89 -19.86 -7.93
N ASN A 62 7.83 -18.64 -7.40
CA ASN A 62 8.91 -18.04 -6.65
C ASN A 62 9.24 -18.92 -5.42
N PRO A 63 10.51 -19.31 -5.21
CA PRO A 63 10.89 -20.18 -4.09
C PRO A 63 10.55 -19.58 -2.71
N LYS A 64 10.34 -18.26 -2.62
CA LYS A 64 9.91 -17.56 -1.40
C LYS A 64 8.39 -17.49 -1.22
N ALA A 65 7.58 -17.97 -2.17
CA ALA A 65 6.12 -17.84 -2.11
C ALA A 65 5.52 -18.40 -0.81
N GLY A 66 5.99 -19.58 -0.36
CA GLY A 66 5.53 -20.17 0.90
C GLY A 66 5.87 -19.32 2.13
N GLU A 67 7.05 -18.68 2.15
CA GLU A 67 7.44 -17.75 3.21
C GLU A 67 6.58 -16.48 3.18
N LEU A 68 6.36 -15.89 2.00
CA LEU A 68 5.53 -14.70 1.82
C LEU A 68 4.08 -14.94 2.26
N ILE A 69 3.53 -16.13 1.97
CA ILE A 69 2.20 -16.54 2.46
C ILE A 69 2.13 -16.53 3.98
N LYS A 70 3.15 -17.09 4.63
CA LYS A 70 3.15 -17.22 6.09
C LYS A 70 3.42 -15.89 6.78
N GLU A 71 4.46 -15.18 6.35
CA GLU A 71 5.01 -14.03 7.07
C GLU A 71 4.36 -12.70 6.68
N ILE A 72 3.68 -12.65 5.53
CA ILE A 72 2.98 -11.46 5.06
C ILE A 72 1.48 -11.70 4.91
N TYR A 73 1.06 -12.52 3.94
CA TYR A 73 -0.36 -12.60 3.56
C TYR A 73 -1.24 -13.08 4.72
N SER A 74 -0.88 -14.22 5.34
CA SER A 74 -1.63 -14.77 6.48
C SER A 74 -1.52 -13.87 7.72
N LYS A 75 -0.33 -13.33 7.99
CA LYS A 75 -0.05 -12.58 9.21
C LYS A 75 -0.77 -11.24 9.26
N TYR A 76 -0.88 -10.55 8.12
CA TYR A 76 -1.50 -9.22 8.05
C TYR A 76 -2.88 -9.23 7.37
N GLY A 77 -3.43 -10.41 7.07
CA GLY A 77 -4.73 -10.54 6.38
C GLY A 77 -4.72 -9.86 5.01
N ALA A 78 -3.55 -9.82 4.36
CA ALA A 78 -3.31 -9.09 3.12
C ALA A 78 -3.60 -9.93 1.88
N MET A 79 -4.47 -10.94 1.98
CA MET A 79 -4.92 -11.74 0.83
C MET A 79 -6.33 -12.28 1.09
N VAL A 80 -7.19 -12.23 0.07
CA VAL A 80 -8.59 -12.68 0.17
C VAL A 80 -8.64 -14.15 0.60
N GLY A 81 -9.34 -14.42 1.71
CA GLY A 81 -9.49 -15.76 2.30
C GLY A 81 -8.61 -16.06 3.52
N PHE A 82 -7.72 -15.13 3.92
CA PHE A 82 -6.87 -15.25 5.12
C PHE A 82 -7.33 -14.38 6.29
N LYS A 83 -8.61 -13.99 6.32
CA LYS A 83 -9.19 -13.14 7.36
C LYS A 83 -10.04 -13.96 8.34
#